data_AF-A0A953D7T2-F1
#
_entry.id   AF-A0A953D7T2-F1
#
_cell.length_a   1.000
_cell.length_b   1.000
_cell.length_c   1.000
_cell.angle_alpha   90.00
_cell.angle_beta   90.00
_cell.angle_gamma   90.00
#
_symmetry.space_group_name_H-M   'P 1'
#
loop_
_entity.id
_entity.type
_entity.pdbx_description
1 polymer ?
#
loop_
_entity_poly.entity_id
_entity_poly.type
_entity_poly.pdbx_seq_one_letter_code
_entity_poly.pdbx_strand_id
1 'polypeptide(L)'
;MRHEVRQLGAGLVVWALAGGCLMAAGRPSPRDQGFGALFVYAVGSLLVILLSGVLAAKAMQQDHPTESNVFWRTRPVSPGRLLGVKLALIGFAFVLVPTAVSLFLFRSAAAISFETVSSTLFVWLTIAAMSAAIGACTKDQGRFVIVAIACLFAYVILKNGVSFFSGGGNTQLGMNFKPTRGVASDVFCVALAALVIANQYFRRQERLSRVLLGVGVAGAALIANWQSN
;
A
#
# COMPACT_ATOMS: atom_id res chain seq x y z
N MET A 1 5.38 -5.10 23.96
CA MET A 1 6.11 -5.94 22.99
C MET A 1 5.65 -7.40 22.88
N ARG A 2 5.77 -8.29 23.89
CA ARG A 2 5.41 -9.73 23.69
C ARG A 2 3.94 -9.96 23.28
N HIS A 3 3.00 -9.16 23.82
CA HIS A 3 1.59 -9.25 23.48
C HIS A 3 1.27 -8.67 22.09
N GLU A 4 1.98 -7.60 21.68
CA GLU A 4 1.83 -6.96 20.36
C GLU A 4 2.33 -7.87 19.23
N VAL A 5 3.49 -8.51 19.42
CA VAL A 5 4.03 -9.49 18.47
C VAL A 5 3.08 -10.68 18.30
N ARG A 6 2.39 -11.09 19.35
CA ARG A 6 1.34 -12.13 19.27
C ARG A 6 0.14 -11.70 18.43
N GLN A 7 -0.32 -10.45 18.57
CA GLN A 7 -1.48 -9.93 17.84
C GLN A 7 -1.21 -9.64 16.35
N LEU A 8 0.04 -9.32 16.00
CA LEU A 8 0.47 -9.26 14.60
C LEU A 8 0.84 -10.65 14.07
N GLY A 9 1.38 -11.52 14.93
CA GLY A 9 1.92 -12.83 14.57
C GLY A 9 0.92 -13.72 13.85
N ALA A 10 -0.31 -13.85 14.36
CA ALA A 10 -1.34 -14.63 13.67
C ALA A 10 -1.66 -14.07 12.28
N GLY A 11 -1.76 -12.73 12.15
CA GLY A 11 -2.00 -12.06 10.88
C GLY A 11 -0.83 -12.21 9.90
N LEU A 12 0.41 -12.10 10.38
CA LEU A 12 1.62 -12.30 9.59
C LEU A 12 1.76 -13.76 9.13
N VAL A 13 1.37 -14.72 9.96
CA VAL A 13 1.33 -16.15 9.57
C VAL A 13 0.29 -16.37 8.49
N VAL A 14 -0.94 -15.88 8.66
CA VAL A 14 -1.98 -15.98 7.62
C VAL A 14 -1.52 -15.30 6.33
N TRP A 15 -0.86 -14.15 6.43
CA TRP A 15 -0.30 -13.43 5.30
C TRP A 15 0.80 -14.22 4.58
N ALA A 16 1.74 -14.79 5.34
CA ALA A 16 2.81 -15.61 4.79
C ALA A 16 2.27 -16.89 4.14
N LEU A 17 1.23 -17.51 4.72
CA LEU A 17 0.56 -18.67 4.15
C LEU A 17 -0.20 -18.30 2.87
N ALA A 18 -0.95 -17.19 2.86
CA ALA A 18 -1.65 -16.73 1.67
C ALA A 18 -0.67 -16.40 0.53
N GLY A 19 0.44 -15.73 0.85
CA GLY A 19 1.54 -15.50 -0.08
C GLY A 19 2.17 -16.81 -0.58
N GLY A 20 2.45 -17.75 0.33
CA GLY A 20 3.00 -19.06 -0.02
C GLY A 20 2.08 -19.91 -0.90
N CYS A 21 0.76 -19.88 -0.65
CA CYS A 21 -0.24 -20.54 -1.49
C CYS A 21 -0.30 -19.93 -2.89
N LEU A 22 -0.24 -18.60 -3.01
CA LEU A 22 -0.12 -17.93 -4.31
C LEU A 22 1.18 -18.31 -5.03
N MET A 23 2.28 -18.46 -4.28
CA MET A 23 3.55 -18.88 -4.84
C MET A 23 3.48 -20.32 -5.39
N ALA A 24 2.87 -21.22 -4.62
CA ALA A 24 2.67 -22.61 -5.03
C ALA A 24 1.72 -22.75 -6.23
N ALA A 25 0.71 -21.88 -6.33
CA ALA A 25 -0.21 -21.85 -7.47
C ALA A 25 0.45 -21.38 -8.78
N GLY A 26 1.53 -20.59 -8.69
CA GLY A 26 2.25 -20.03 -9.83
C GLY A 26 1.43 -19.02 -10.64
N ARG A 27 2.09 -18.29 -11.54
CA ARG A 27 1.37 -17.45 -12.51
C ARG A 27 0.87 -18.35 -13.64
N PRO A 28 -0.43 -18.41 -13.94
CA PRO A 28 -0.94 -19.25 -15.02
C PRO A 28 -0.31 -18.83 -16.34
N SER A 29 0.27 -19.79 -17.06
CA SER A 29 0.86 -19.55 -18.38
C SER A 29 -0.23 -19.07 -19.34
N PRO A 30 0.06 -18.15 -20.29
CA PRO A 30 -0.92 -17.70 -21.29
C PRO A 30 -1.53 -18.83 -22.12
N ARG A 31 -0.85 -19.98 -22.22
CA ARG A 31 -1.31 -21.14 -22.99
C ARG A 31 -2.30 -22.04 -22.22
N ASP A 32 -2.33 -21.97 -20.88
CA ASP A 32 -3.13 -22.85 -20.03
C ASP A 32 -4.29 -22.12 -19.31
N GLN A 33 -4.70 -20.94 -19.80
CA GLN A 33 -5.65 -20.06 -19.11
C GLN A 33 -7.10 -20.56 -19.21
N GLY A 34 -7.49 -21.45 -18.29
CA GLY A 34 -8.89 -21.54 -17.89
C GLY A 34 -9.28 -20.31 -17.07
N PHE A 35 -10.50 -19.79 -17.27
CA PHE A 35 -11.07 -18.67 -16.49
C PHE A 35 -10.90 -18.86 -14.97
N GLY A 36 -11.01 -20.10 -14.48
CA GLY A 36 -10.82 -20.43 -13.06
C GLY A 36 -9.41 -20.13 -12.52
N ALA A 37 -8.36 -20.42 -13.29
CA ALA A 37 -6.98 -20.19 -12.83
C ALA A 37 -6.65 -18.68 -12.73
N LEU A 38 -7.13 -17.89 -13.69
CA LEU A 38 -7.03 -16.43 -13.65
C LEU A 38 -7.82 -15.83 -12.49
N PHE A 39 -9.05 -16.32 -12.26
CA PHE A 39 -9.89 -15.86 -11.16
C PHE A 39 -9.25 -16.13 -9.80
N VAL A 40 -8.75 -17.35 -9.56
CA VAL A 40 -8.08 -17.71 -8.30
C VAL A 40 -6.84 -16.86 -8.06
N TYR A 41 -6.00 -16.66 -9.09
CA TYR A 41 -4.82 -15.80 -8.98
C TYR A 41 -5.18 -14.34 -8.69
N ALA A 42 -6.17 -13.79 -9.40
CA ALA A 42 -6.63 -12.41 -9.21
C ALA A 42 -7.20 -12.20 -7.80
N VAL A 43 -8.11 -13.07 -7.35
CA VAL A 43 -8.71 -12.99 -6.01
C VAL A 43 -7.66 -13.19 -4.93
N GLY A 44 -6.78 -14.19 -5.07
CA GLY A 44 -5.71 -14.42 -4.10
C GLY A 44 -4.76 -13.22 -4.00
N SER A 45 -4.33 -12.66 -5.12
CA SER A 45 -3.46 -11.47 -5.14
C SER A 45 -4.12 -10.26 -4.49
N LEU A 46 -5.42 -10.03 -4.75
CA LEU A 46 -6.21 -8.97 -4.11
C LEU A 46 -6.26 -9.16 -2.60
N LEU A 47 -6.52 -10.39 -2.12
CA LEU A 47 -6.56 -10.70 -0.70
C LEU A 47 -5.21 -10.45 -0.01
N VAL A 48 -4.10 -10.83 -0.66
CA VAL A 48 -2.75 -10.57 -0.11
C VAL A 48 -2.46 -9.08 -0.06
N ILE A 49 -2.82 -8.31 -1.10
CA ILE A 49 -2.67 -6.85 -1.10
C ILE A 49 -3.48 -6.22 0.03
N LEU A 50 -4.76 -6.58 0.18
CA LEU A 50 -5.64 -6.08 1.24
C LEU A 50 -5.08 -6.42 2.62
N LEU A 51 -4.65 -7.66 2.83
CA LEU A 51 -4.10 -8.11 4.09
C LEU A 51 -2.79 -7.38 4.42
N SER A 52 -1.94 -7.13 3.42
CA SER A 52 -0.71 -6.34 3.58
C SER A 52 -1.04 -4.92 4.05
N GLY A 53 -2.02 -4.27 3.42
CA GLY A 53 -2.45 -2.93 3.80
C GLY A 53 -3.04 -2.87 5.21
N VAL A 54 -3.92 -3.80 5.56
CA VAL A 54 -4.51 -3.89 6.92
C VAL A 54 -3.43 -4.11 7.97
N LEU A 55 -2.45 -4.98 7.72
CA LEU A 55 -1.37 -5.24 8.67
C LEU A 55 -0.39 -4.07 8.80
N ALA A 56 -0.06 -3.39 7.69
CA ALA A 56 0.75 -2.17 7.72
C ALA A 56 0.04 -1.05 8.50
N ALA A 57 -1.26 -0.88 8.28
CA ALA A 57 -2.07 0.07 9.05
C ALA A 57 -2.15 -0.31 10.52
N LYS A 58 -2.37 -1.60 10.84
CA LYS A 58 -2.38 -2.09 12.22
C LYS A 58 -1.04 -1.84 12.92
N ALA A 59 0.09 -2.08 12.25
CA ALA A 59 1.42 -1.77 12.79
C ALA A 59 1.59 -0.27 13.08
N MET A 60 0.97 0.60 12.26
CA MET A 60 0.99 2.04 12.50
C MET A 60 0.07 2.47 13.66
N GLN A 61 -1.11 1.86 13.76
CA GLN A 61 -2.14 2.11 14.76
C GLN A 61 -1.75 1.63 16.16
N GLN A 62 -0.98 0.54 16.26
CA GLN A 62 -0.42 0.09 17.53
C GLN A 62 0.36 1.23 18.19
N ASP A 63 0.03 1.63 19.41
CA ASP A 63 0.65 2.76 20.09
C ASP A 63 0.45 4.12 19.37
N HIS A 64 -0.78 4.42 18.96
CA HIS A 64 -1.10 5.64 18.21
C HIS A 64 -0.66 6.92 18.97
N PRO A 65 -0.04 7.92 18.32
CA PRO A 65 0.55 9.09 18.99
C PRO A 65 -0.43 9.92 19.83
N THR A 66 -1.71 9.86 19.50
CA THR A 66 -2.80 10.61 20.14
C THR A 66 -3.55 9.84 21.23
N GLU A 67 -3.20 8.58 21.50
CA GLU A 67 -3.76 7.83 22.63
C GLU A 67 -3.20 8.33 23.98
N SER A 68 -4.00 8.25 25.04
CA SER A 68 -3.61 8.72 26.38
C SER A 68 -2.71 7.73 27.12
N ASN A 69 -2.93 6.42 26.93
CA ASN A 69 -2.31 5.34 27.69
C ASN A 69 -1.11 4.67 26.99
N VAL A 70 -0.38 5.41 26.17
CA VAL A 70 0.66 4.78 25.36
C VAL A 70 1.94 4.54 26.14
N PHE A 71 2.42 3.30 26.07
CA PHE A 71 3.58 2.80 26.82
C PHE A 71 4.86 3.61 26.59
N TRP A 72 5.02 4.22 25.42
CA TRP A 72 6.19 5.05 25.11
C TRP A 72 6.14 6.46 25.73
N ARG A 73 4.99 6.91 26.26
CA ARG A 73 4.93 8.18 27.00
C ARG A 73 5.51 8.08 28.40
N THR A 74 5.51 6.89 28.99
CA THR A 74 6.08 6.63 30.33
C THR A 74 7.53 6.16 30.28
N ARG A 75 8.13 6.05 29.09
CA ARG A 75 9.53 5.66 28.89
C ARG A 75 10.30 6.71 28.08
N PRO A 76 11.63 6.82 28.24
CA PRO A 76 12.44 7.80 27.51
C PRO A 76 12.70 7.36 26.05
N VAL A 77 11.65 7.12 25.27
CA VAL A 77 11.74 6.81 23.84
C VAL A 77 11.28 8.02 23.05
N SER A 78 12.16 8.58 22.22
CA SER A 78 11.79 9.72 21.39
C SER A 78 10.76 9.31 20.32
N PRO A 79 9.76 10.15 20.00
CA PRO A 79 8.75 9.84 18.98
C PRO A 79 9.35 9.48 17.61
N GLY A 80 10.46 10.13 17.24
CA GLY A 80 11.18 9.83 16.01
C GLY A 80 11.80 8.43 15.98
N ARG A 81 12.33 7.93 17.10
CA ARG A 81 12.85 6.56 17.20
C ARG A 81 11.73 5.53 17.07
N LEU A 82 10.59 5.77 17.73
CA LEU A 82 9.42 4.89 17.60
C LEU A 82 8.91 4.84 16.15
N LEU A 83 8.79 6.01 15.51
CA LEU A 83 8.39 6.10 14.12
C LEU A 83 9.38 5.37 13.20
N GLY A 84 10.69 5.57 13.41
CA GLY A 84 11.73 4.89 12.64
C GLY A 84 11.62 3.36 12.73
N VAL A 85 11.38 2.81 13.92
CA VAL A 85 11.16 1.37 14.11
C VAL A 85 9.91 0.87 13.39
N LYS A 86 8.81 1.62 13.44
CA LYS A 86 7.57 1.27 12.72
C LYS A 86 7.77 1.29 11.21
N LEU A 87 8.42 2.32 10.68
CA LEU A 87 8.72 2.42 9.25
C LEU A 87 9.69 1.33 8.80
N ALA A 88 10.68 0.96 9.62
CA ALA A 88 11.57 -0.16 9.35
C ALA A 88 10.82 -1.50 9.33
N LEU A 89 9.93 -1.72 10.30
CA LEU A 89 9.06 -2.91 10.32
C LEU A 89 8.18 -2.98 9.08
N ILE A 90 7.53 -1.87 8.71
CA ILE A 90 6.65 -1.80 7.55
C ILE A 90 7.43 -2.00 6.25
N GLY A 91 8.57 -1.33 6.11
CA GLY A 91 9.45 -1.49 4.95
C GLY A 91 9.97 -2.91 4.81
N PHE A 92 10.40 -3.54 5.90
CA PHE A 92 10.89 -4.92 5.82
C PHE A 92 9.75 -5.92 5.53
N ALA A 93 8.70 -5.91 6.35
CA ALA A 93 7.64 -6.92 6.30
C ALA A 93 6.69 -6.76 5.11
N PHE A 94 6.37 -5.53 4.70
CA PHE A 94 5.33 -5.25 3.70
C PHE A 94 5.87 -4.63 2.41
N VAL A 95 7.18 -4.35 2.31
CA VAL A 95 7.82 -3.94 1.06
C VAL A 95 8.83 -4.97 0.61
N LEU A 96 9.88 -5.21 1.41
CA LEU A 96 11.00 -6.08 0.98
C LEU A 96 10.60 -7.55 0.84
N VAL A 97 9.92 -8.13 1.83
CA VAL A 97 9.48 -9.53 1.77
C VAL A 97 8.54 -9.78 0.58
N PRO A 98 7.43 -9.02 0.40
CA PRO A 98 6.57 -9.24 -0.77
C PRO A 98 7.28 -8.95 -2.10
N THR A 99 8.19 -7.98 -2.16
CA THR A 99 9.00 -7.74 -3.37
C THR A 99 9.89 -8.94 -3.69
N ALA A 100 10.60 -9.49 -2.70
CA ALA A 100 11.43 -10.68 -2.88
C ALA A 100 10.60 -11.90 -3.31
N VAL A 101 9.42 -12.07 -2.71
CA VAL A 101 8.43 -13.11 -3.06
C VAL A 101 7.97 -12.97 -4.51
N SER A 102 7.55 -11.77 -4.92
CA SER A 102 7.14 -11.50 -6.30
C SER A 102 8.28 -11.76 -7.30
N LEU A 103 9.50 -11.33 -6.98
CA LEU A 103 10.67 -11.55 -7.85
C LEU A 103 11.07 -13.01 -7.96
N PHE A 104 10.95 -13.78 -6.87
CA PHE A 104 11.15 -15.22 -6.91
C PHE A 104 10.15 -15.90 -7.86
N LEU A 105 8.90 -15.46 -7.86
CA LEU A 105 7.88 -15.94 -8.80
C LEU A 105 8.12 -15.51 -10.24
N PHE A 106 8.70 -14.34 -10.48
CA PHE A 106 9.08 -13.93 -11.83
C PHE A 106 10.28 -14.71 -12.37
N ARG A 107 11.17 -15.19 -11.50
CA ARG A 107 12.37 -15.96 -11.91
C ARG A 107 12.05 -17.23 -12.68
N SER A 108 10.91 -17.87 -12.41
CA SER A 108 10.47 -19.07 -13.14
C SER A 108 9.94 -18.78 -14.56
N ALA A 109 9.77 -17.51 -14.93
CA ALA A 109 9.12 -17.07 -16.17
C ALA A 109 10.02 -16.32 -17.17
N ALA A 110 11.36 -16.33 -16.97
CA ALA A 110 12.42 -15.61 -17.70
C ALA A 110 12.95 -14.32 -17.00
N ALA A 111 14.08 -13.81 -17.51
CA ALA A 111 15.05 -12.95 -16.81
C ALA A 111 14.44 -11.75 -16.05
N ILE A 112 14.81 -11.64 -14.77
CA ILE A 112 14.51 -10.48 -13.92
C ILE A 112 15.26 -9.26 -14.47
N SER A 113 14.54 -8.25 -14.96
CA SER A 113 15.12 -6.97 -15.35
C SER A 113 15.08 -5.98 -14.19
N PHE A 114 15.90 -4.93 -14.26
CA PHE A 114 15.86 -3.81 -13.31
C PHE A 114 14.48 -3.12 -13.28
N GLU A 115 13.81 -3.05 -14.42
CA GLU A 115 12.46 -2.47 -14.54
C GLU A 115 11.42 -3.30 -13.79
N THR A 116 11.50 -4.64 -13.87
CA THR A 116 10.63 -5.53 -13.09
C THR A 116 10.87 -5.40 -11.58
N VAL A 117 12.13 -5.29 -11.16
CA VAL A 117 12.49 -5.09 -9.74
C VAL A 117 11.95 -3.77 -9.22
N SER A 118 12.24 -2.67 -9.93
CA SER A 118 11.85 -1.33 -9.51
C SER A 118 10.33 -1.17 -9.48
N SER A 119 9.62 -1.58 -10.53
CA SER A 119 8.15 -1.51 -10.56
C SER A 119 7.50 -2.30 -9.43
N THR A 120 7.94 -3.54 -9.19
CA THR A 120 7.43 -4.38 -8.09
C THR A 120 7.68 -3.73 -6.73
N LEU A 121 8.89 -3.20 -6.51
CA LEU A 121 9.24 -2.50 -5.29
C LEU A 121 8.36 -1.27 -5.07
N PHE A 122 8.16 -0.45 -6.11
CA PHE A 122 7.34 0.76 -6.03
C PHE A 122 5.88 0.45 -5.71
N VAL A 123 5.29 -0.59 -6.30
CA VAL A 123 3.91 -1.01 -5.99
C VAL A 123 3.76 -1.34 -4.51
N TRP A 124 4.63 -2.18 -3.96
CA TRP A 124 4.58 -2.55 -2.54
C TRP A 124 4.88 -1.36 -1.63
N LEU A 125 5.83 -0.50 -2.01
CA LEU A 125 6.14 0.72 -1.29
C LEU A 125 4.93 1.67 -1.23
N THR A 126 4.25 1.91 -2.35
CA THR A 126 3.05 2.74 -2.41
C THR A 126 1.94 2.16 -1.53
N ILE A 127 1.65 0.87 -1.64
CA ILE A 127 0.62 0.20 -0.83
C ILE A 127 0.93 0.34 0.66
N ALA A 128 2.17 0.02 1.07
CA ALA A 128 2.59 0.09 2.46
C ALA A 128 2.57 1.51 3.01
N ALA A 129 3.09 2.49 2.24
CA ALA A 129 3.13 3.90 2.64
C ALA A 129 1.73 4.49 2.77
N MET A 130 0.84 4.29 1.80
CA MET A 130 -0.53 4.79 1.84
C MET A 130 -1.33 4.15 2.98
N SER A 131 -1.19 2.83 3.16
CA SER A 131 -1.84 2.13 4.27
C SER A 131 -1.35 2.63 5.62
N ALA A 132 -0.05 2.88 5.76
CA ALA A 132 0.53 3.47 6.96
C ALA A 132 0.05 4.90 7.19
N ALA A 133 -0.10 5.73 6.14
CA ALA A 133 -0.60 7.10 6.26
C ALA A 133 -2.06 7.15 6.69
N ILE A 134 -2.91 6.28 6.13
CA ILE A 134 -4.31 6.14 6.54
C ILE A 134 -4.37 5.58 7.97
N GLY A 135 -3.55 4.59 8.29
CA GLY A 135 -3.40 4.03 9.64
C GLY A 135 -2.96 5.08 10.66
N ALA A 136 -2.08 6.01 10.30
CA ALA A 136 -1.68 7.13 11.16
C ALA A 136 -2.78 8.19 11.35
N CYS A 137 -3.83 8.16 10.51
CA CYS A 137 -4.99 9.07 10.61
C CYS A 137 -6.21 8.42 11.25
N THR A 138 -6.20 7.11 11.47
CA THR A 138 -7.35 6.33 11.95
C THR A 138 -6.96 5.56 13.19
N LYS A 139 -7.73 5.67 14.27
CA LYS A 139 -7.43 4.97 15.54
C LYS A 139 -7.91 3.51 15.54
N ASP A 140 -8.94 3.22 14.74
CA ASP A 140 -9.63 1.94 14.75
C ASP A 140 -9.52 1.24 13.39
N GLN A 141 -9.47 -0.09 13.38
CA GLN A 141 -9.42 -0.86 12.13
C GLN A 141 -10.66 -0.68 11.26
N GLY A 142 -11.86 -0.60 11.86
CA GLY A 142 -13.10 -0.37 11.10
C GLY A 142 -13.08 0.98 10.36
N ARG A 143 -12.56 2.03 11.01
CA ARG A 143 -12.38 3.35 10.39
C ARG A 143 -11.32 3.32 9.31
N PHE A 144 -10.21 2.59 9.52
CA PHE A 144 -9.21 2.37 8.48
C PHE A 144 -9.84 1.77 7.22
N VAL A 145 -10.63 0.69 7.35
CA VAL A 145 -11.26 0.03 6.20
C VAL A 145 -12.17 0.99 5.44
N ILE A 146 -13.02 1.74 6.15
CA ILE A 146 -13.93 2.71 5.52
C ILE A 146 -13.14 3.80 4.77
N VAL A 147 -12.11 4.37 5.39
CA VAL A 147 -11.30 5.43 4.77
C VAL A 147 -10.49 4.90 3.60
N ALA A 148 -9.90 3.70 3.71
CA ALA A 148 -9.16 3.07 2.63
C ALA A 148 -10.06 2.80 1.42
N ILE A 149 -11.26 2.27 1.65
CA ILE A 149 -12.27 2.07 0.61
C ILE A 149 -12.67 3.42 0.00
N ALA A 150 -12.97 4.43 0.81
CA ALA A 150 -13.34 5.76 0.31
C ALA A 150 -12.24 6.41 -0.53
N CYS A 151 -10.97 6.32 -0.09
CA CYS A 151 -9.80 6.79 -0.84
C CYS A 151 -9.65 6.04 -2.16
N LEU A 152 -9.83 4.72 -2.16
CA LEU A 152 -9.76 3.90 -3.37
C LEU A 152 -10.86 4.28 -4.37
N PHE A 153 -12.12 4.37 -3.93
CA PHE A 153 -13.22 4.80 -4.77
C PHE A 153 -13.01 6.22 -5.31
N ALA A 154 -12.61 7.16 -4.46
CA ALA A 154 -12.32 8.52 -4.88
C ALA A 154 -11.19 8.57 -5.91
N TYR A 155 -10.11 7.80 -5.72
CA TYR A 155 -9.03 7.70 -6.70
C TYR A 155 -9.54 7.15 -8.05
N VAL A 156 -10.30 6.05 -8.03
CA VAL A 156 -10.84 5.44 -9.25
C VAL A 156 -11.80 6.38 -9.97
N ILE A 157 -12.72 7.03 -9.25
CA ILE A 157 -13.68 7.99 -9.81
C ILE A 157 -12.94 9.18 -10.41
N LEU A 158 -11.99 9.77 -9.69
CA LEU A 158 -11.23 10.93 -10.18
C LEU A 158 -10.36 10.55 -11.38
N LYS A 159 -9.69 9.39 -11.31
CA LYS A 159 -8.85 8.90 -12.41
C LYS A 159 -9.67 8.76 -13.68
N ASN A 160 -10.79 8.04 -13.64
CA ASN A 160 -11.65 7.79 -14.80
C ASN A 160 -12.43 9.03 -15.23
N GLY A 161 -12.90 9.85 -14.29
CA GLY A 161 -13.61 11.09 -14.57
C GLY A 161 -12.74 12.09 -15.32
N VAL A 162 -11.49 12.29 -14.89
CA VAL A 162 -10.55 13.16 -15.61
C VAL A 162 -10.28 12.63 -17.03
N SER A 163 -10.11 11.31 -17.21
CA SER A 163 -9.93 10.72 -18.55
C SER A 163 -11.16 10.91 -19.46
N PHE A 164 -12.37 10.86 -18.89
CA PHE A 164 -13.62 11.09 -19.63
C PHE A 164 -13.71 12.53 -20.15
N PHE A 165 -13.38 13.53 -19.31
CA PHE A 165 -13.41 14.93 -19.70
C PHE A 165 -12.24 15.36 -20.59
N SER A 166 -11.11 14.65 -20.57
CA SER A 166 -9.95 14.96 -21.41
C SER A 166 -10.01 14.39 -22.83
N GLY A 167 -11.17 13.85 -23.26
CA GLY A 167 -11.39 13.36 -24.63
C GLY A 167 -10.78 11.97 -24.91
N GLY A 168 -10.25 11.28 -23.90
CA GLY A 168 -9.60 9.97 -24.01
C GLY A 168 -10.58 8.78 -24.02
N GLY A 169 -11.61 8.83 -24.87
CA GLY A 169 -12.77 7.90 -24.89
C GLY A 169 -12.49 6.42 -25.19
N ASN A 170 -11.27 5.91 -25.06
CA ASN A 170 -10.93 4.50 -25.20
C ASN A 170 -9.73 4.12 -24.31
N THR A 171 -9.79 4.39 -23.01
CA THR A 171 -8.90 3.68 -22.06
C THR A 171 -9.43 2.27 -21.88
N GLN A 172 -8.94 1.34 -22.71
CA GLN A 172 -8.97 -0.07 -22.36
C GLN A 172 -8.48 -0.21 -20.91
N LEU A 173 -9.14 -1.07 -20.12
CA LEU A 173 -8.65 -1.55 -18.82
C LEU A 173 -7.36 -2.40 -18.98
N GLY A 174 -6.52 -2.07 -19.97
CA GLY A 174 -5.19 -2.61 -20.13
C GLY A 174 -4.28 -1.94 -19.12
N MET A 175 -3.57 -2.74 -18.34
CA MET A 175 -2.47 -2.32 -17.46
C MET A 175 -1.25 -1.84 -18.27
N ASN A 176 -1.46 -1.00 -19.29
CA ASN A 176 -0.40 -0.34 -20.02
C ASN A 176 0.10 0.85 -19.19
N PHE A 177 0.81 0.52 -18.11
CA PHE A 177 1.65 1.45 -17.41
C PHE A 177 2.71 1.94 -18.40
N LYS A 178 2.60 3.18 -18.90
CA LYS A 178 3.81 3.87 -19.32
C LYS A 178 4.64 4.08 -18.05
N PRO A 179 5.80 3.43 -17.90
CA PRO A 179 6.49 3.29 -16.61
C PRO A 179 6.78 4.64 -15.95
N THR A 180 6.99 5.70 -16.73
CA THR A 180 7.23 7.06 -16.22
C THR A 180 6.04 7.70 -15.49
N ARG A 181 4.79 7.39 -15.86
CA ARG A 181 3.59 8.05 -15.27
C ARG A 181 3.15 7.39 -13.97
N GLY A 182 3.15 6.06 -13.96
CA GLY A 182 2.86 5.27 -12.76
C GLY A 182 3.85 5.64 -11.65
N VAL A 183 5.14 5.63 -11.98
CA VAL A 183 6.21 5.98 -11.03
C VAL A 183 6.07 7.41 -10.51
N ALA A 184 5.72 8.40 -11.33
CA ALA A 184 5.50 9.76 -10.84
C ALA A 184 4.32 9.86 -9.86
N SER A 185 3.21 9.18 -10.14
CA SER A 185 2.04 9.10 -9.25
C SER A 185 2.40 8.37 -7.95
N ASP A 186 3.15 7.27 -8.03
CA ASP A 186 3.64 6.50 -6.88
C ASP A 186 4.58 7.32 -5.99
N VAL A 187 5.57 7.99 -6.58
CA VAL A 187 6.50 8.88 -5.84
C VAL A 187 5.74 9.99 -5.14
N PHE A 188 4.75 10.60 -5.79
CA PHE A 188 3.88 11.61 -5.19
C PHE A 188 3.07 11.03 -4.01
N CYS A 189 2.47 9.85 -4.16
CA CYS A 189 1.75 9.17 -3.09
C CYS A 189 2.64 8.86 -1.89
N VAL A 190 3.84 8.32 -2.14
CA VAL A 190 4.82 7.98 -1.09
C VAL A 190 5.29 9.24 -0.36
N ALA A 191 5.59 10.32 -1.08
CA ALA A 191 5.99 11.59 -0.48
C ALA A 191 4.90 12.17 0.41
N LEU A 192 3.64 12.17 -0.05
CA LEU A 192 2.52 12.63 0.76
C LEU A 192 2.21 11.72 1.94
N ALA A 193 2.31 10.41 1.78
CA ALA A 193 2.19 9.47 2.88
C ALA A 193 3.23 9.76 3.97
N ALA A 194 4.49 9.98 3.59
CA ALA A 194 5.54 10.37 4.52
C ALA A 194 5.24 11.69 5.23
N LEU A 195 4.71 12.69 4.52
CA LEU A 195 4.29 13.98 5.10
C LEU A 195 3.13 13.82 6.10
N VAL A 196 2.12 13.03 5.75
CA VAL A 196 0.98 12.72 6.65
C VAL A 196 1.47 12.04 7.92
N ILE A 197 2.33 11.03 7.78
CA ILE A 197 2.91 10.29 8.90
C ILE A 197 3.76 11.22 9.77
N ALA A 198 4.67 12.00 9.18
CA ALA A 198 5.51 12.94 9.90
C ALA A 198 4.66 13.99 10.64
N ASN A 199 3.64 14.55 9.98
CA ASN A 199 2.74 15.52 10.61
C ASN A 199 1.99 14.93 11.80
N GLN A 200 1.51 13.69 11.69
CA GLN A 200 0.82 13.02 12.80
C GLN A 200 1.75 12.76 13.99
N TYR A 201 2.98 12.31 13.75
CA TYR A 201 3.91 11.97 14.82
C TYR A 201 4.58 13.18 15.48
N PHE A 202 4.89 14.23 14.71
CA PHE A 202 5.57 15.41 15.24
C PHE A 202 4.62 16.54 15.67
N ARG A 203 3.56 16.81 14.89
CA ARG A 203 2.66 17.94 15.14
C ARG A 203 1.30 17.55 15.71
N ARG A 204 0.89 16.29 15.59
CA ARG A 204 -0.39 15.75 16.07
C ARG A 204 -1.62 16.52 15.55
N GLN A 205 -1.50 17.19 14.41
CA GLN A 205 -2.57 18.01 13.82
C GLN A 205 -3.42 17.17 12.88
N GLU A 206 -4.54 16.63 13.37
CA GLU A 206 -5.42 15.76 12.59
C GLU A 206 -6.02 16.46 11.36
N ARG A 207 -6.32 17.76 11.44
CA ARG A 207 -6.95 18.51 10.34
C ARG A 207 -6.04 18.57 9.11
N LEU A 208 -4.77 18.93 9.29
CA LEU A 208 -3.80 19.02 8.20
C LEU A 208 -3.59 17.65 7.55
N SER A 209 -3.50 16.58 8.33
CA SER A 209 -3.32 15.21 7.82
C SER A 209 -4.48 14.76 6.94
N ARG A 210 -5.73 15.10 7.31
CA ARG A 210 -6.92 14.79 6.49
C ARG A 210 -6.91 15.57 5.17
N VAL A 211 -6.52 16.85 5.21
CA VAL A 211 -6.37 17.67 4.00
C VAL A 211 -5.28 17.10 3.10
N LEU A 212 -4.12 16.72 3.65
CA LEU A 212 -3.02 16.10 2.90
C LEU A 212 -3.43 14.77 2.26
N LEU A 213 -4.23 13.95 2.94
CA LEU A 213 -4.79 12.72 2.36
C LEU A 213 -5.72 13.04 1.18
N GLY A 214 -6.61 14.02 1.31
CA GLY A 214 -7.50 14.44 0.21
C GLY A 214 -6.72 14.99 -0.99
N VAL A 215 -5.74 15.86 -0.74
CA VAL A 215 -4.81 16.38 -1.77
C VAL A 215 -4.03 15.24 -2.42
N GLY A 216 -3.63 14.22 -1.66
CA GLY A 216 -2.93 13.06 -2.18
C GLY A 216 -3.76 12.24 -3.14
N VAL A 217 -5.01 11.92 -2.78
CA VAL A 217 -5.92 11.19 -3.66
C VAL A 217 -6.18 11.97 -4.95
N ALA A 218 -6.47 13.27 -4.83
CA ALA A 218 -6.75 14.12 -5.99
C ALA A 218 -5.52 14.32 -6.87
N GLY A 219 -4.37 14.67 -6.28
CA GLY A 219 -3.12 14.89 -7.00
C GLY A 219 -2.62 13.62 -7.69
N ALA A 220 -2.72 12.45 -7.04
CA ALA A 220 -2.35 11.17 -7.65
C ALA A 220 -3.18 10.85 -8.89
N ALA A 221 -4.50 11.09 -8.83
CA ALA A 221 -5.41 10.90 -9.95
C ALA A 221 -5.14 11.89 -11.09
N LEU A 222 -4.79 13.14 -10.79
CA LEU A 222 -4.42 14.15 -11.78
C LEU A 222 -3.09 13.82 -12.47
N ILE A 223 -2.05 13.47 -11.70
CA ILE A 223 -0.74 13.09 -12.23
C ILE A 223 -0.85 11.86 -13.14
N ALA A 224 -1.68 10.89 -12.77
CA ALA A 224 -1.95 9.71 -13.59
C ALA A 224 -2.56 10.05 -14.97
N ASN A 225 -3.23 11.21 -15.09
CA ASN A 225 -3.91 11.69 -16.29
C ASN A 225 -3.16 12.79 -17.05
N TRP A 226 -2.09 13.35 -16.48
CA TRP A 226 -1.34 14.42 -17.11
C TRP A 226 -0.63 13.86 -18.37
N GLN A 227 -0.98 14.41 -19.55
CA GLN A 227 -0.55 14.02 -20.92
C GLN A 227 -1.38 12.94 -21.65
N SER A 228 -2.70 13.12 -21.76
CA SER A 228 -3.52 12.47 -22.82
C SER A 228 -3.57 13.25 -24.14
N ASN A 229 -2.80 14.32 -24.29
CA ASN A 229 -2.72 15.12 -25.52
C ASN A 229 -1.39 14.88 -26.23
#